data_AF-A0A4Y9XSY0-F1
#
_entry.id   AF-A0A4Y9XSY0-F1
#
_cell.length_a   1.000
_cell.length_b   1.000
_cell.length_c   1.000
_cell.angle_alpha   90.00
_cell.angle_beta   90.00
_cell.angle_gamma   90.00
#
_symmetry.space_group_name_H-M   'P 1'
#
loop_
_entity.id
_entity.type
_entity.pdbx_description
1 polymer ?
#
loop_
_entity_poly.entity_id
_entity_poly.type
_entity_poly.pdbx_seq_one_letter_code
_entity_poly.pdbx_strand_id
1 'polypeptide(L)'
;MFLTFSVGKGKPNAHATSTTVPHEAHTSEPNPPSYAVAIDVAVYDEPEVDISTNSETWVVSEQPGRPLARGHILTLKLGDHAIGSGRISKVAGLARHWVTFRLAGARDGLQIRVPVPWVGLSGYTSYIHTSQFHELSPTPEPHIMFRGSPPFADPDTNPYEFELTTGKEIRLLAKLRTISPECEGLEEHDDD
;
A
#
# COMPACT_ATOMS: atom_id res chain seq x y z
N MET A 1 -42.79 -20.71 35.85
CA MET A 1 -41.36 -20.66 36.20
C MET A 1 -41.03 -19.18 36.37
N PHE A 2 -40.83 -18.72 37.61
CA PHE A 2 -40.66 -17.30 37.94
C PHE A 2 -39.18 -17.00 38.20
N LEU A 3 -38.64 -15.98 37.53
CA LEU A 3 -37.29 -15.46 37.75
C LEU A 3 -37.40 -14.20 38.60
N THR A 4 -36.76 -14.20 39.77
CA THR A 4 -36.58 -13.04 40.64
C THR A 4 -35.22 -12.41 40.40
N PHE A 5 -35.15 -11.08 40.37
CA PHE A 5 -33.90 -10.32 40.24
C PHE A 5 -33.61 -9.59 41.55
N SER A 6 -32.41 -9.80 42.10
CA SER A 6 -31.90 -9.07 43.26
C SER A 6 -31.29 -7.73 42.84
N VAL A 7 -31.76 -6.65 43.48
CA VAL A 7 -31.23 -5.29 43.32
C VAL A 7 -30.04 -5.09 44.26
N GLY A 8 -28.85 -4.89 43.69
CA GLY A 8 -27.64 -4.51 44.41
C GLY A 8 -27.55 -2.99 44.61
N LYS A 9 -27.41 -2.55 45.86
CA LYS A 9 -27.15 -1.15 46.25
C LYS A 9 -25.68 -0.78 45.99
N GLY A 10 -25.43 0.13 45.04
CA GLY A 10 -24.14 0.77 44.82
C GLY A 10 -23.99 2.07 45.63
N LYS A 11 -22.80 2.25 46.22
CA LYS A 11 -22.40 3.31 47.17
C LYS A 11 -22.43 4.74 46.58
N PRO A 12 -22.62 5.79 47.42
CA PRO A 12 -22.47 7.18 47.01
C PRO A 12 -21.00 7.51 46.78
N ASN A 13 -20.66 7.96 45.57
CA ASN A 13 -19.31 8.40 45.21
C ASN A 13 -19.17 9.91 45.42
N ALA A 14 -18.04 10.31 46.01
CA ALA A 14 -17.76 11.67 46.43
C ALA A 14 -17.70 12.64 45.25
N HIS A 15 -18.23 13.84 45.48
CA HIS A 15 -18.30 14.94 44.52
C HIS A 15 -16.90 15.39 44.07
N ALA A 16 -16.50 14.97 42.87
CA ALA A 16 -15.47 15.65 42.10
C ALA A 16 -16.13 16.80 41.32
N THR A 17 -15.76 18.03 41.65
CA THR A 17 -16.13 19.25 40.94
C THR A 17 -15.56 19.21 39.52
N SER A 18 -16.35 18.66 38.59
CA SER A 18 -16.07 18.74 37.16
C SER A 18 -16.23 20.19 36.73
N THR A 19 -15.10 20.82 36.40
CA THR A 19 -15.08 22.10 35.69
C THR A 19 -15.57 21.81 34.28
N THR A 20 -16.86 22.05 34.07
CA THR A 20 -17.54 21.92 32.77
C THR A 20 -17.00 23.01 31.85
N VAL A 21 -15.94 22.69 31.11
CA VAL A 21 -15.51 23.52 29.98
C VAL A 21 -16.63 23.45 28.93
N PRO A 22 -17.19 24.58 28.48
CA PRO A 22 -18.22 24.58 27.46
C PRO A 22 -17.68 23.90 26.22
N HIS A 23 -18.21 22.72 25.92
CA HIS A 23 -17.88 21.94 24.75
C HIS A 23 -18.50 22.68 23.56
N GLU A 24 -17.71 23.53 22.89
CA GLU A 24 -18.11 24.11 21.61
C GLU A 24 -18.52 22.96 20.70
N ALA A 25 -19.77 23.00 20.25
CA ALA A 25 -20.29 22.07 19.28
C ALA A 25 -19.57 22.34 17.96
N HIS A 26 -18.43 21.68 17.77
CA HIS A 26 -17.77 21.58 16.47
C HIS A 26 -18.78 20.98 15.51
N THR A 27 -19.41 21.86 14.74
CA THR A 27 -20.20 21.52 13.57
C THR A 27 -19.20 20.92 12.59
N SER A 28 -19.06 19.60 12.63
CA SER A 28 -18.22 18.88 11.68
C SER A 28 -18.76 19.16 10.30
N GLU A 29 -18.04 19.96 9.51
CA GLU A 29 -18.36 20.11 8.10
C GLU A 29 -18.42 18.70 7.48
N PRO A 30 -19.46 18.39 6.70
CA PRO A 30 -19.58 17.10 6.05
C PRO A 30 -18.34 16.90 5.17
N ASN A 31 -17.55 15.88 5.48
CA ASN A 31 -16.39 15.52 4.67
C ASN A 31 -16.84 15.41 3.21
N PRO A 32 -16.22 16.15 2.28
CA PRO A 32 -16.58 16.03 0.88
C PRO A 32 -16.42 14.57 0.43
N PRO A 33 -17.28 14.07 -0.46
CA PRO A 33 -17.21 12.70 -0.92
C PRO A 33 -15.84 12.44 -1.53
N SER A 34 -15.11 11.47 -0.97
CA SER A 34 -13.85 11.00 -1.54
C SER A 34 -14.16 10.27 -2.85
N TYR A 35 -13.98 10.95 -3.99
CA TYR A 35 -14.22 10.36 -5.30
C TYR A 35 -13.19 9.26 -5.56
N ALA A 36 -13.68 8.04 -5.79
CA ALA A 36 -12.83 6.97 -6.28
C ALA A 36 -12.34 7.31 -7.69
N VAL A 37 -11.04 7.19 -7.92
CA VAL A 37 -10.44 7.40 -9.24
C VAL A 37 -10.49 6.08 -10.01
N ALA A 38 -11.27 6.05 -11.09
CA ALA A 38 -11.28 4.93 -12.04
C ALA A 38 -10.25 5.15 -13.16
N ILE A 39 -9.50 4.11 -13.51
CA ILE A 39 -8.44 4.15 -14.53
C ILE A 39 -8.51 2.89 -15.38
N ASP A 40 -8.55 3.06 -16.69
CA ASP A 40 -8.39 1.96 -17.63
C ASP A 40 -6.90 1.69 -17.86
N VAL A 41 -6.51 0.42 -17.79
CA VAL A 41 -5.11 -0.01 -17.90
C VAL A 41 -5.00 -1.09 -18.96
N ALA A 42 -4.24 -0.83 -20.01
CA ALA A 42 -3.90 -1.82 -21.03
C ALA A 42 -2.88 -2.82 -20.48
N VAL A 43 -3.12 -4.10 -20.71
CA VAL A 43 -2.25 -5.20 -20.28
C VAL A 43 -1.84 -6.07 -21.46
N TYR A 44 -0.78 -6.86 -21.29
CA TYR A 44 -0.39 -7.88 -22.27
C TYR A 44 -1.42 -9.03 -22.33
N ASP A 45 -1.39 -9.76 -23.45
CA ASP A 45 -2.35 -10.81 -23.79
C ASP A 45 -2.35 -12.00 -22.81
N GLU A 46 -1.19 -12.33 -22.26
CA GLU A 46 -1.00 -13.48 -21.37
C GLU A 46 -0.63 -13.03 -19.95
N PRO A 47 -1.37 -13.46 -18.91
CA PRO A 47 -0.98 -13.21 -17.54
C PRO A 47 0.10 -14.21 -17.08
N GLU A 48 0.92 -13.77 -16.12
CA GLU A 48 1.81 -14.69 -15.41
C GLU A 48 1.04 -15.39 -14.29
N VAL A 49 0.94 -16.72 -14.36
CA VAL A 49 0.26 -17.53 -13.36
C VAL A 49 1.28 -18.17 -12.42
N ASP A 50 1.19 -17.86 -11.14
CA ASP A 50 1.96 -18.53 -10.09
C ASP A 50 1.08 -19.60 -9.43
N ILE A 51 1.39 -20.87 -9.76
CA ILE A 51 0.68 -22.06 -9.27
C ILE A 51 0.80 -22.20 -7.75
N SER A 52 1.93 -21.79 -7.16
CA SER A 52 2.20 -21.98 -5.74
C SER A 52 1.31 -21.10 -4.85
N THR A 53 1.05 -19.88 -5.32
CA THR A 53 0.22 -18.89 -4.62
C THR A 53 -1.20 -18.80 -5.18
N ASN A 54 -1.49 -19.55 -6.25
CA ASN A 54 -2.71 -19.44 -7.05
C ASN A 54 -3.01 -17.98 -7.42
N SER A 55 -1.97 -17.25 -7.86
CA SER A 55 -2.07 -15.85 -8.23
C SER A 55 -1.88 -15.64 -9.73
N GLU A 56 -2.59 -14.65 -10.26
CA GLU A 56 -2.54 -14.28 -11.68
C GLU A 56 -2.10 -12.82 -11.76
N THR A 57 -0.96 -12.59 -12.39
CA THR A 57 -0.35 -11.26 -12.50
C THR A 57 -0.43 -10.77 -13.94
N TRP A 58 -1.23 -9.72 -14.15
CA TRP A 58 -1.31 -9.03 -15.43
C TRP A 58 -0.24 -7.96 -15.52
N VAL A 59 0.50 -7.92 -16.62
CA VAL A 59 1.58 -6.96 -16.84
C VAL A 59 1.06 -5.80 -17.67
N VAL A 60 1.27 -4.56 -17.21
CA VAL A 60 0.84 -3.36 -17.95
C VAL A 60 1.67 -3.20 -19.21
N SER A 61 1.00 -3.04 -20.36
CA SER A 61 1.64 -2.92 -21.68
C SER A 61 1.84 -1.46 -22.11
N GLU A 62 0.97 -0.56 -21.67
CA GLU A 62 1.01 0.86 -22.04
C GLU A 62 0.96 1.78 -20.82
N GLN A 63 1.56 2.97 -20.97
CA GLN A 63 1.52 3.96 -19.91
C GLN A 63 0.08 4.42 -19.66
N PRO A 64 -0.45 4.27 -18.43
CA PRO A 64 -1.78 4.76 -18.10
C PRO A 64 -1.81 6.29 -18.13
N GLY A 65 -2.98 6.88 -18.37
CA GLY A 65 -3.15 8.34 -18.42
C GLY A 65 -2.80 9.07 -17.12
N ARG A 66 -2.59 8.34 -16.01
CA ARG A 66 -2.03 8.86 -14.77
C ARG A 66 -1.29 7.77 -13.97
N PRO A 67 -0.34 8.16 -13.10
CA PRO A 67 0.35 7.20 -12.24
C PRO A 67 -0.62 6.37 -11.38
N LEU A 68 -0.39 5.05 -11.32
CA LEU A 68 -1.22 4.13 -10.56
C LEU A 68 -0.82 4.17 -9.08
N ALA A 69 -1.80 4.38 -8.19
CA ALA A 69 -1.56 4.52 -6.76
C ALA A 69 -2.61 3.76 -5.95
N ARG A 70 -2.27 3.47 -4.69
CA ARG A 70 -3.18 2.79 -3.75
C ARG A 70 -4.52 3.51 -3.67
N GLY A 71 -5.61 2.75 -3.75
CA GLY A 71 -6.98 3.26 -3.71
C GLY A 71 -7.61 3.51 -5.08
N HIS A 72 -6.83 3.58 -6.16
CA HIS A 72 -7.37 3.66 -7.52
C HIS A 72 -8.17 2.39 -7.85
N ILE A 73 -9.29 2.56 -8.57
CA ILE A 73 -10.06 1.49 -9.17
C ILE A 73 -9.54 1.30 -10.59
N LEU A 74 -9.10 0.09 -10.91
CA LEU A 74 -8.58 -0.24 -12.24
C LEU A 74 -9.61 -1.07 -13.01
N THR A 75 -9.71 -0.80 -14.31
CA THR A 75 -10.30 -1.70 -15.29
C THR A 75 -9.17 -2.21 -16.17
N LEU A 76 -8.91 -3.51 -16.15
CA LEU A 76 -7.89 -4.14 -17.00
C LEU A 76 -8.47 -4.34 -18.41
N LYS A 77 -7.73 -3.88 -19.42
CA LYS A 77 -8.13 -3.94 -20.83
C LYS A 77 -7.15 -4.74 -21.66
N LEU A 78 -7.70 -5.64 -22.47
CA LEU A 78 -7.00 -6.39 -23.51
C LEU A 78 -7.56 -5.94 -24.87
N GLY A 79 -6.84 -5.04 -25.54
CA GLY A 79 -7.41 -4.27 -26.66
C GLY A 79 -8.65 -3.50 -26.21
N ASP A 80 -9.77 -3.70 -26.92
CA ASP A 80 -11.05 -3.05 -26.59
C ASP A 80 -11.88 -3.79 -25.53
N HIS A 81 -11.39 -4.93 -25.01
CA HIS A 81 -12.14 -5.79 -24.10
C HIS A 81 -11.72 -5.58 -22.65
N ALA A 82 -12.68 -5.34 -21.76
CA ALA A 82 -12.45 -5.33 -20.32
C ALA A 82 -12.42 -6.77 -19.80
N ILE A 83 -11.30 -7.18 -19.21
CA ILE A 83 -11.09 -8.55 -18.70
C ILE A 83 -11.31 -8.65 -17.19
N GLY A 84 -11.29 -7.52 -16.47
CA GLY A 84 -11.52 -7.49 -15.03
C GLY A 84 -11.41 -6.10 -14.46
N SER A 85 -11.83 -5.95 -13.21
CA SER A 85 -11.73 -4.68 -12.48
C SER A 85 -11.45 -4.91 -11.00
N GLY A 86 -10.74 -3.99 -10.36
CA GLY A 86 -10.50 -4.04 -8.93
C GLY A 86 -9.78 -2.81 -8.39
N ARG A 87 -9.82 -2.64 -7.06
CA ARG A 87 -9.15 -1.52 -6.38
C ARG A 87 -7.74 -1.89 -5.96
N ILE A 88 -6.75 -1.05 -6.27
CA ILE A 88 -5.37 -1.20 -5.77
C ILE A 88 -5.38 -1.16 -4.25
N SER A 89 -5.12 -2.30 -3.62
CA SER A 89 -5.25 -2.46 -2.18
C SER A 89 -3.92 -2.27 -1.45
N LYS A 90 -2.87 -2.96 -1.90
CA LYS A 90 -1.51 -2.94 -1.34
C LYS A 90 -0.48 -3.37 -2.39
N VAL A 91 0.79 -3.06 -2.11
CA VAL A 91 1.94 -3.62 -2.83
C VAL A 91 2.07 -5.09 -2.42
N ALA A 92 2.13 -5.98 -3.40
CA ALA A 92 2.34 -7.41 -3.25
C ALA A 92 3.81 -7.79 -3.46
N GLY A 93 4.52 -7.06 -4.32
CA GLY A 93 5.94 -7.29 -4.60
C GLY A 93 6.62 -6.04 -5.15
N LEU A 94 7.93 -5.97 -4.92
CA LEU A 94 8.79 -4.89 -5.38
C LEU A 94 10.02 -5.50 -6.05
N ALA A 95 10.27 -5.11 -7.30
CA ALA A 95 11.47 -5.44 -8.06
C ALA A 95 12.13 -4.14 -8.52
N ARG A 96 13.35 -4.20 -9.07
CA ARG A 96 14.08 -3.00 -9.50
C ARG A 96 13.23 -2.10 -10.40
N HIS A 97 12.64 -2.68 -11.44
CA HIS A 97 11.92 -1.92 -12.47
C HIS A 97 10.40 -2.04 -12.39
N TRP A 98 9.88 -2.81 -11.44
CA TRP A 98 8.47 -3.18 -11.40
C TRP A 98 7.90 -3.18 -9.99
N VAL A 99 6.64 -2.78 -9.89
CA VAL A 99 5.83 -2.86 -8.68
C VAL A 99 4.63 -3.75 -8.96
N THR A 100 4.41 -4.76 -8.13
CA THR A 100 3.23 -5.63 -8.22
C THR A 100 2.21 -5.19 -7.18
N PHE A 101 0.97 -4.95 -7.61
CA PHE A 101 -0.15 -4.58 -6.75
C PHE A 101 -1.19 -5.69 -6.68
N ARG A 102 -1.78 -5.86 -5.50
CA ARG A 102 -2.97 -6.71 -5.32
C ARG A 102 -4.25 -5.91 -5.57
N LEU A 103 -5.16 -6.48 -6.36
CA LEU A 103 -6.47 -5.87 -6.64
C LEU A 103 -7.54 -6.46 -5.71
N ALA A 104 -8.20 -5.59 -4.94
CA ALA A 104 -9.32 -5.96 -4.08
C ALA A 104 -10.66 -5.78 -4.82
N GLY A 105 -11.60 -6.68 -4.57
CA GLY A 105 -12.90 -6.71 -5.28
C GLY A 105 -12.83 -7.31 -6.68
N ALA A 106 -11.66 -7.80 -7.10
CA ALA A 106 -11.49 -8.59 -8.30
C ALA A 106 -11.50 -10.10 -7.97
N ARG A 107 -11.26 -10.96 -8.98
CA ARG A 107 -11.05 -12.39 -8.77
C ARG A 107 -9.92 -12.63 -7.75
N ASP A 108 -10.06 -13.66 -6.92
CA ASP A 108 -9.03 -14.01 -5.95
C ASP A 108 -7.68 -14.25 -6.63
N GLY A 109 -6.61 -13.76 -5.99
CA GLY A 109 -5.26 -13.86 -6.52
C GLY A 109 -4.92 -12.88 -7.66
N LEU A 110 -5.86 -12.02 -8.10
CA LEU A 110 -5.58 -11.07 -9.18
C LEU A 110 -4.61 -9.97 -8.76
N GLN A 111 -3.54 -9.84 -9.52
CA GLN A 111 -2.48 -8.86 -9.35
C GLN A 111 -2.21 -8.11 -10.65
N ILE A 112 -1.61 -6.93 -10.53
CA ILE A 112 -1.13 -6.15 -11.66
C ILE A 112 0.32 -5.74 -11.43
N ARG A 113 1.19 -5.97 -12.41
CA ARG A 113 2.60 -5.56 -12.38
C ARG A 113 2.80 -4.35 -13.28
N VAL A 114 3.32 -3.28 -12.68
CA VAL A 114 3.39 -1.96 -13.28
C VAL A 114 4.85 -1.48 -13.26
N PRO A 115 5.40 -0.96 -14.37
CA PRO A 115 6.71 -0.32 -14.37
C PRO A 115 6.80 0.82 -13.36
N VAL A 116 7.90 0.91 -12.64
CA VAL A 116 8.11 1.93 -11.58
C VAL A 116 7.78 3.37 -12.02
N PRO A 117 8.15 3.85 -13.24
CA PRO A 117 7.78 5.19 -13.71
C PRO A 117 6.28 5.48 -13.79
N TRP A 118 5.45 4.44 -13.89
CA TRP A 118 4.00 4.58 -14.03
C TRP A 118 3.27 4.46 -12.69
N VAL A 119 4.01 4.43 -11.58
CA VAL A 119 3.47 4.18 -10.24
C VAL A 119 3.61 5.41 -9.36
N GLY A 120 2.49 5.80 -8.73
CA GLY A 120 2.46 6.75 -7.62
C GLY A 120 2.76 6.03 -6.30
N LEU A 121 4.04 5.74 -6.04
CA LEU A 121 4.45 5.11 -4.80
C LEU A 121 4.22 6.03 -3.59
N SER A 122 3.76 5.44 -2.49
CA SER A 122 3.64 6.16 -1.22
C SER A 122 5.04 6.35 -0.60
N GLY A 123 5.21 7.39 0.23
CA GLY A 123 6.55 7.76 0.74
C GLY A 123 7.35 6.62 1.38
N TYR A 124 6.70 5.69 2.09
CA TYR A 124 7.39 4.53 2.65
C TYR A 124 7.91 3.58 1.56
N THR A 125 7.08 3.26 0.57
CA THR A 125 7.46 2.36 -0.52
C THR A 125 8.50 3.02 -1.43
N SER A 126 8.38 4.32 -1.70
CA SER A 126 9.40 5.08 -2.43
C SER A 126 10.75 5.04 -1.72
N TYR A 127 10.76 5.23 -0.39
CA TYR A 127 11.97 5.15 0.41
C TYR A 127 12.61 3.76 0.36
N ILE A 128 11.82 2.70 0.56
CA ILE A 128 12.33 1.32 0.46
C ILE A 128 12.91 1.08 -0.93
N HIS A 129 12.16 1.42 -1.97
CA HIS A 129 12.60 1.20 -3.35
C HIS A 129 13.91 1.91 -3.66
N THR A 130 14.04 3.18 -3.23
CA THR A 130 15.25 3.97 -3.45
C THR A 130 16.44 3.44 -2.65
N SER A 131 16.24 3.18 -1.35
CA SER A 131 17.33 2.79 -0.44
C SER A 131 17.81 1.35 -0.65
N GLN A 132 16.93 0.46 -1.11
CA GLN A 132 17.24 -0.95 -1.32
C GLN A 132 17.30 -1.32 -2.80
N PHE A 133 17.36 -0.35 -3.72
CA PHE A 133 17.25 -0.60 -5.16
C PHE A 133 18.15 -1.74 -5.65
N HIS A 134 19.42 -1.76 -5.24
CA HIS A 134 20.39 -2.78 -5.66
C HIS A 134 20.15 -4.15 -5.01
N GLU A 135 19.45 -4.20 -3.87
CA GLU A 135 19.07 -5.44 -3.19
C GLU A 135 17.78 -6.05 -3.79
N LEU A 136 16.96 -5.24 -4.48
CA LEU A 136 15.76 -5.73 -5.14
C LEU A 136 16.11 -6.65 -6.32
N SER A 137 15.20 -7.59 -6.59
CA SER A 137 15.30 -8.52 -7.71
C SER A 137 15.49 -7.76 -9.03
N PRO A 138 16.55 -8.04 -9.80
CA PRO A 138 16.78 -7.43 -11.12
C PRO A 138 15.81 -7.97 -12.17
N THR A 139 15.18 -9.13 -11.90
CA THR A 139 14.16 -9.71 -12.74
C THR A 139 12.76 -9.35 -12.22
N PRO A 140 11.82 -8.99 -13.11
CA PRO A 140 11.97 -8.94 -14.57
C PRO A 140 12.75 -7.72 -15.07
N GLU A 141 13.33 -7.84 -16.26
CA GLU A 141 14.03 -6.75 -16.97
C GLU A 141 13.12 -5.52 -17.16
N PRO A 142 13.67 -4.31 -17.34
CA PRO A 142 12.88 -3.12 -17.61
C PRO A 142 11.85 -3.31 -18.73
N HIS A 143 10.70 -2.63 -18.59
CA HIS A 143 9.69 -2.59 -19.65
C HIS A 143 10.31 -2.18 -20.98
N ILE A 144 9.81 -2.71 -22.10
CA ILE A 144 10.41 -2.56 -23.43
C ILE A 144 10.64 -1.09 -23.82
N MET A 145 9.76 -0.18 -23.38
CA MET A 145 9.88 1.26 -23.61
C MET A 145 11.10 1.91 -22.93
N PHE A 146 11.67 1.29 -21.90
CA PHE A 146 12.82 1.80 -21.15
C PHE A 146 14.13 1.08 -21.46
N ARG A 147 14.07 -0.12 -22.06
CA ARG A 147 15.25 -0.98 -22.30
C ARG A 147 16.35 -0.30 -23.13
N GLY A 148 15.99 0.61 -24.02
CA GLY A 148 16.94 1.36 -24.85
C GLY A 148 17.38 2.72 -24.29
N SER A 149 16.89 3.12 -23.12
CA SER A 149 17.16 4.46 -22.59
C SER A 149 18.45 4.49 -21.75
N PRO A 150 19.31 5.52 -21.90
CA PRO A 150 20.60 5.59 -21.21
C PRO A 150 20.56 5.39 -19.68
N PRO A 151 19.54 5.89 -18.93
CA PRO A 151 19.48 5.69 -17.48
C PRO A 151 19.39 4.21 -17.06
N PHE A 152 18.94 3.34 -17.96
CA PHE A 152 18.71 1.92 -17.69
C PHE A 152 19.84 1.03 -18.22
N ALA A 153 20.86 1.61 -18.86
CA ALA A 153 21.98 0.88 -19.44
C ALA A 153 22.98 0.41 -18.37
N ASP A 154 23.07 1.13 -17.26
CA ASP A 154 23.98 0.82 -16.15
C ASP A 154 23.22 0.12 -15.01
N PRO A 155 23.49 -1.16 -14.71
CA PRO A 155 22.82 -1.90 -13.63
C PRO A 155 23.22 -1.42 -12.22
N ASP A 156 24.32 -0.66 -12.09
CA ASP A 156 24.84 -0.14 -10.83
C ASP A 156 24.34 1.28 -10.54
N THR A 157 23.60 1.88 -11.46
CA THR A 157 22.93 3.17 -11.27
C THR A 157 21.44 2.97 -11.06
N ASN A 158 20.86 3.60 -10.04
CA ASN A 158 19.41 3.65 -9.87
C ASN A 158 18.83 4.77 -10.77
N PRO A 159 18.04 4.44 -11.81
CA PRO A 159 17.45 5.46 -12.70
C PRO A 159 16.28 6.20 -12.07
N TYR A 160 15.85 5.79 -10.86
CA TYR A 160 14.67 6.32 -10.19
C TYR A 160 15.07 7.17 -9.00
N GLU A 161 14.84 8.47 -9.12
CA GLU A 161 14.91 9.40 -7.99
C GLU A 161 13.49 9.80 -7.62
N PHE A 162 13.04 9.41 -6.43
CA PHE A 162 11.79 9.91 -5.87
C PHE A 162 12.08 11.14 -5.02
N GLU A 163 11.33 12.21 -5.25
CA GLU A 163 11.42 13.44 -4.45
C GLU A 163 10.92 13.20 -3.02
N LEU A 164 11.82 12.70 -2.17
CA LEU A 164 11.67 12.67 -0.72
C LEU A 164 12.19 13.99 -0.16
N THR A 165 11.30 14.95 0.03
CA THR A 165 11.64 16.17 0.80
C THR A 165 12.20 15.75 2.17
N THR A 166 13.24 16.41 2.67
CA THR A 166 13.87 16.11 3.97
C THR A 166 12.86 15.98 5.12
N GLY A 167 11.82 16.82 5.13
CA GLY A 167 10.75 16.72 6.14
C GLY A 167 9.91 15.45 6.07
N LYS A 168 9.66 14.91 4.87
CA LYS A 168 8.98 13.61 4.68
C LYS A 168 9.87 12.46 5.13
N GLU A 169 11.17 12.54 4.84
CA GLU A 169 12.15 11.55 5.28
C GLU A 169 12.23 11.48 6.81
N ILE A 170 12.40 12.61 7.49
CA ILE A 170 12.44 12.68 8.96
C ILE A 170 11.17 12.08 9.57
N ARG A 171 9.99 12.45 9.05
CA ARG A 171 8.70 11.91 9.51
C ARG A 171 8.59 10.41 9.25
N LEU A 172 9.13 9.94 8.13
CA LEU A 172 9.13 8.53 7.78
C LEU A 172 10.03 7.72 8.73
N LEU A 173 11.25 8.20 8.98
CA LEU A 173 12.19 7.59 9.91
C LEU A 173 11.64 7.57 11.34
N ALA A 174 11.00 8.66 11.78
CA ALA A 174 10.32 8.71 13.08
C ALA A 174 9.20 7.64 13.15
N LYS A 175 8.38 7.53 12.10
CA LYS A 175 7.31 6.54 12.02
C LYS A 175 7.84 5.10 12.02
N LEU A 176 8.98 4.85 11.37
CA LEU A 176 9.62 3.52 11.36
C LEU A 176 10.10 3.11 12.74
N ARG A 177 10.73 4.02 13.48
CA ARG A 177 11.15 3.75 14.86
C ARG A 177 9.98 3.41 15.78
N THR A 178 8.82 4.04 15.57
CA THR A 178 7.61 3.73 16.35
C THR A 178 7.00 2.37 16.02
N ILE A 179 7.23 1.82 14.82
CA ILE A 179 6.65 0.55 14.36
C ILE A 179 7.50 -0.66 14.77
N SER A 180 8.75 -0.46 15.19
CA SER A 180 9.64 -1.53 15.69
C SER A 180 9.80 -1.59 17.24
N PRO A 181 8.74 -1.53 18.08
CA PRO A 181 8.94 -1.49 19.52
C PRO A 181 9.28 -2.83 20.18
N GLU A 182 9.29 -3.97 19.49
CA GLU A 182 9.39 -5.28 20.17
C GLU A 182 10.28 -6.28 19.42
N CYS A 183 11.55 -6.33 19.81
CA CYS A 183 12.40 -7.54 19.72
C CYS A 183 13.49 -7.58 20.81
N GLU A 184 13.38 -6.77 21.87
CA GLU A 184 14.28 -6.74 23.03
C GLU A 184 13.59 -7.33 24.27
N GLY A 185 13.23 -8.61 24.22
CA GLY A 185 12.53 -9.27 25.32
C GLY A 185 12.60 -10.80 25.33
N LEU A 186 13.62 -11.40 24.71
CA LEU A 186 13.97 -12.80 24.98
C LEU A 186 15.00 -12.80 26.10
N GLU A 187 14.51 -12.65 27.33
CA GLU A 187 15.28 -12.90 28.54
C GLU A 187 15.74 -14.37 28.54
N GLU A 188 17.04 -14.56 28.79
CA GLU A 188 17.67 -15.86 29.05
C GLU A 188 16.88 -16.61 30.12
N HIS A 189 16.30 -17.74 29.74
CA HIS A 189 15.89 -18.77 30.68
C HIS A 189 17.06 -19.75 30.80
N ASP A 190 17.93 -19.50 31.77
CA ASP A 190 18.90 -20.47 32.27
C ASP A 190 18.12 -21.53 33.07
N ASP A 191 17.92 -22.71 32.48
CA ASP A 191 17.51 -23.90 33.21
C ASP A 191 18.77 -24.64 33.71
N ASP A 192 18.91 -24.68 35.03
CA ASP A 192 19.87 -25.48 35.84
C ASP A 192 19.66 -27.00 35.71
#